data_AF-A0A645DZA4-F1
#
_entry.id   AF-A0A645DZA4-F1
#
_cell.length_a   1.000
_cell.length_b   1.000
_cell.length_c   1.000
_cell.angle_alpha   90.00
_cell.angle_beta   90.00
_cell.angle_gamma   90.00
#
_symmetry.space_group_name_H-M   'P 1'
#
loop_
_entity.id
_entity.type
_entity.pdbx_description
1 polymer ?
#
loop_
_entity_poly.entity_id
_entity_poly.type
_entity_poly.pdbx_seq_one_letter_code
_entity_poly.pdbx_strand_id
1 'polypeptide(L)'
;MKKVLNVGIGGTSFIIDEDAYQKLDQYLEKFRQKTQMGIQAKDVMEDLEARIAELFNEFLKSNQEVVNIALVNRVIAQLGMPDGEVNDE
;
A
#
# COMPACT_ATOMS: atom_id res chain seq x y z
N MET A 1 -17.17 16.35 2.40
CA MET A 1 -16.45 15.77 3.56
C MET A 1 -15.62 14.62 3.01
N LYS A 2 -14.31 14.59 3.24
CA LYS A 2 -13.49 13.42 2.89
C LYS A 2 -13.74 12.33 3.91
N LYS A 3 -14.05 11.12 3.46
CA LYS A 3 -14.16 9.95 4.33
C LYS A 3 -12.78 9.35 4.54
N VAL A 4 -12.46 9.08 5.78
CA VAL A 4 -11.24 8.38 6.17
C VAL A 4 -11.60 7.03 6.79
N LEU A 5 -10.72 6.06 6.60
CA LEU A 5 -10.82 4.70 7.10
C LEU A 5 -9.61 4.43 8.00
N ASN A 6 -9.80 3.61 9.03
CA ASN A 6 -8.71 3.11 9.84
C ASN A 6 -8.35 1.70 9.37
N VAL A 7 -7.16 1.52 8.83
CA VAL A 7 -6.72 0.25 8.22
C VAL A 7 -5.45 -0.26 8.89
N GLY A 8 -5.36 -1.58 9.05
CA GLY A 8 -4.14 -2.24 9.51
C GLY A 8 -3.31 -2.67 8.32
N ILE A 9 -2.05 -2.21 8.23
CA ILE A 9 -1.10 -2.55 7.17
C ILE A 9 0.22 -2.96 7.84
N GLY A 10 0.72 -4.16 7.55
CA GLY A 10 2.00 -4.63 8.09
C GLY A 10 2.07 -4.64 9.62
N GLY A 11 0.93 -4.89 10.28
CA GLY A 11 0.83 -4.85 11.75
C GLY A 11 0.73 -3.44 12.37
N THR A 12 0.67 -2.37 11.57
CA THR A 12 0.50 -0.99 12.04
C THR A 12 -0.83 -0.40 11.57
N SER A 13 -1.48 0.40 12.41
CA SER A 13 -2.73 1.09 12.07
C SER A 13 -2.47 2.45 11.42
N PHE A 14 -3.15 2.73 10.31
CA PHE A 14 -3.08 4.01 9.61
C PHE A 14 -4.49 4.57 9.36
N ILE A 15 -4.60 5.90 9.41
CA ILE A 15 -5.78 6.62 8.92
C ILE A 15 -5.54 6.94 7.45
N ILE A 16 -6.42 6.47 6.57
CA ILE A 16 -6.29 6.60 5.12
C ILE A 16 -7.57 7.18 4.52
N ASP A 17 -7.47 8.06 3.52
CA ASP A 17 -8.62 8.51 2.74
C ASP A 17 -9.30 7.30 2.04
N GLU A 18 -10.62 7.30 1.91
CA GLU A 18 -11.37 6.22 1.25
C GLU A 18 -10.87 5.98 -0.19
N ASP A 19 -10.60 7.05 -0.94
CA ASP A 19 -10.05 6.98 -2.31
C ASP A 19 -8.62 6.40 -2.34
N ALA A 20 -7.79 6.76 -1.36
CA ALA A 20 -6.44 6.27 -1.22
C ALA A 20 -6.43 4.78 -0.86
N TYR A 21 -7.34 4.36 0.02
CA TYR A 21 -7.51 2.96 0.38
C TYR A 21 -7.94 2.11 -0.81
N GLN A 22 -8.92 2.57 -1.61
CA GLN A 22 -9.34 1.85 -2.80
C GLN A 22 -8.19 1.64 -3.79
N LYS A 23 -7.32 2.65 -3.98
CA LYS A 23 -6.14 2.53 -4.86
C LYS A 23 -5.13 1.52 -4.30
N LEU A 24 -4.85 1.57 -3.00
CA LEU A 24 -3.95 0.65 -2.34
C LEU A 24 -4.47 -0.80 -2.41
N ASP A 25 -5.74 -1.01 -2.14
CA ASP A 25 -6.42 -2.31 -2.19
C ASP A 25 -6.33 -2.92 -3.61
N GLN A 26 -6.62 -2.14 -4.64
CA GLN A 26 -6.45 -2.58 -6.04
C GLN A 26 -5.00 -2.96 -6.36
N TYR A 27 -4.03 -2.20 -5.85
CA TYR A 27 -2.62 -2.53 -6.04
C TYR A 27 -2.25 -3.85 -5.36
N LEU A 28 -2.64 -4.04 -4.10
CA LEU A 28 -2.39 -5.27 -3.34
C LEU A 28 -3.08 -6.48 -3.98
N GLU A 29 -4.30 -6.33 -4.50
CA GLU A 29 -5.00 -7.40 -5.21
C GLU A 29 -4.27 -7.80 -6.49
N LYS A 30 -3.85 -6.84 -7.32
CA LYS A 30 -3.04 -7.09 -8.52
C LYS A 30 -1.71 -7.76 -8.17
N PHE A 31 -1.03 -7.27 -7.14
CA PHE A 31 0.23 -7.82 -6.66
C PHE A 31 0.05 -9.29 -6.23
N ARG A 32 -1.02 -9.58 -5.49
CA ARG A 32 -1.38 -10.94 -5.06
C ARG A 32 -1.70 -11.86 -6.24
N GLN A 33 -2.44 -11.36 -7.24
CA GLN A 33 -2.76 -12.14 -8.45
C GLN A 33 -1.52 -12.47 -9.28
N LYS A 34 -0.57 -11.53 -9.39
CA LYS A 34 0.70 -11.77 -10.10
C LYS A 34 1.63 -12.69 -9.31
N THR A 35 1.63 -12.61 -7.98
CA THR A 35 2.43 -13.47 -7.08
C THR A 35 1.79 -14.86 -6.87
N GLN A 36 1.14 -15.44 -7.88
CA GLN A 36 0.40 -16.72 -7.82
C GLN A 36 1.29 -17.97 -7.55
N MET A 37 2.04 -17.98 -6.45
CA MET A 37 2.97 -19.03 -6.00
C MET A 37 2.54 -19.72 -4.69
N GLY A 38 1.23 -19.83 -4.44
CA GLY A 38 0.69 -20.61 -3.32
C GLY A 38 1.15 -20.11 -1.94
N ILE A 39 1.84 -20.93 -1.15
CA ILE A 39 2.26 -20.60 0.23
C ILE A 39 3.21 -19.40 0.25
N GLN A 40 4.12 -19.29 -0.73
CA GLN A 40 5.08 -18.18 -0.82
C GLN A 40 4.40 -16.83 -1.08
N ALA A 41 3.19 -16.84 -1.65
CA ALA A 41 2.43 -15.62 -1.88
C ALA A 41 2.02 -14.94 -0.57
N LYS A 42 1.89 -15.68 0.54
CA LYS A 42 1.57 -15.09 1.85
C LYS A 42 2.78 -14.34 2.42
N ASP A 43 3.93 -15.00 2.51
CA ASP A 43 5.17 -14.38 2.98
C ASP A 43 5.53 -13.12 2.16
N VAL A 44 5.41 -13.19 0.83
CA VAL A 44 5.69 -12.03 -0.03
C VAL A 44 4.71 -10.88 0.20
N MET A 45 3.43 -11.16 0.42
CA MET A 45 2.46 -10.12 0.75
C MET A 45 2.71 -9.53 2.14
N GLU A 46 3.07 -10.35 3.13
CA GLU A 46 3.41 -9.86 4.48
C GLU A 46 4.63 -8.94 4.45
N ASP A 47 5.68 -9.30 3.69
CA ASP A 47 6.86 -8.45 3.49
C ASP A 47 6.51 -7.14 2.76
N LEU A 48 5.67 -7.22 1.72
CA LEU A 48 5.17 -6.04 1.01
C LEU A 48 4.38 -5.10 1.92
N GLU A 49 3.45 -5.64 2.72
CA GLU A 49 2.64 -4.86 3.65
C GLU A 49 3.49 -4.23 4.75
N ALA A 50 4.48 -4.95 5.29
CA ALA A 50 5.46 -4.41 6.21
C ALA A 50 6.22 -3.23 5.58
N ARG A 51 6.66 -3.38 4.33
CA ARG A 51 7.38 -2.33 3.60
C ARG A 51 6.52 -1.10 3.33
N ILE A 52 5.26 -1.28 2.97
CA ILE A 52 4.29 -0.17 2.82
C ILE A 52 4.14 0.57 4.15
N ALA A 53 4.01 -0.14 5.26
CA ALA A 53 3.88 0.46 6.59
C ALA A 53 5.11 1.28 6.99
N GLU A 54 6.31 0.81 6.68
CA GLU A 54 7.55 1.57 6.88
C GLU A 54 7.55 2.87 6.06
N LEU A 55 7.23 2.79 4.77
CA LEU A 55 7.20 3.96 3.88
C LEU A 55 6.15 4.98 4.33
N PHE A 56 4.95 4.54 4.68
CA PHE A 56 3.94 5.43 5.25
C PHE A 56 4.45 6.12 6.51
N ASN A 57 5.06 5.41 7.45
CA ASN A 57 5.65 6.05 8.64
C ASN A 57 6.75 7.06 8.28
N GLU A 58 7.60 6.76 7.30
CA GLU A 58 8.65 7.68 6.86
C GLU A 58 8.08 8.99 6.31
N PHE A 59 7.03 8.90 5.49
CA PHE A 59 6.40 10.07 4.89
C PHE A 59 5.46 10.83 5.84
N LEU A 60 4.76 10.14 6.74
CA LEU A 60 3.82 10.73 7.71
C LEU A 60 4.54 11.48 8.85
N LYS A 61 5.82 11.17 9.13
CA LYS A 61 6.67 11.91 10.10
C LYS A 61 6.75 13.43 9.85
N SER A 62 6.33 13.91 8.68
CA SER A 62 6.36 15.31 8.27
C SER A 62 5.05 16.09 8.52
N ASN A 63 4.31 15.79 9.60
CA ASN A 63 3.13 16.57 10.05
C ASN A 63 1.80 16.24 9.36
N GLN A 64 1.71 15.13 8.62
CA GLN A 64 0.46 14.61 8.03
C GLN A 64 0.08 13.30 8.72
N GLU A 65 -1.07 13.27 9.39
CA GLU A 65 -1.56 12.07 10.09
C GLU A 65 -2.43 11.16 9.20
N VAL A 66 -2.80 11.63 8.00
CA VAL A 66 -3.70 10.93 7.09
C VAL A 66 -2.98 10.56 5.80
N VAL A 67 -3.03 9.28 5.46
CA VAL A 67 -2.57 8.73 4.18
C VAL A 67 -3.54 9.17 3.08
N ASN A 68 -3.06 10.02 2.19
CA ASN A 68 -3.79 10.49 1.03
C ASN A 68 -3.39 9.72 -0.25
N ILE A 69 -4.15 9.90 -1.33
CA ILE A 69 -3.88 9.21 -2.59
C ILE A 69 -2.50 9.52 -3.17
N ALA A 70 -1.98 10.74 -2.95
CA ALA A 70 -0.66 11.13 -3.42
C ALA A 70 0.46 10.31 -2.74
N LEU A 71 0.32 10.07 -1.43
CA LEU A 71 1.23 9.23 -0.68
C LEU A 71 1.16 7.77 -1.13
N VAL A 72 -0.06 7.24 -1.33
CA VAL A 72 -0.27 5.89 -1.85
C VAL A 72 0.38 5.72 -3.22
N ASN A 73 0.14 6.63 -4.16
CA ASN A 73 0.75 6.58 -5.49
C ASN A 73 2.28 6.62 -5.41
N ARG A 74 2.84 7.46 -4.53
CA ARG A 74 4.30 7.51 -4.33
C ARG A 74 4.87 6.19 -3.83
N VAL A 75 4.20 5.55 -2.87
CA VAL A 75 4.62 4.26 -2.32
C VAL A 75 4.49 3.16 -3.37
N ILE A 76 3.39 3.11 -4.11
CA ILE A 76 3.17 2.14 -5.21
C ILE A 76 4.25 2.30 -6.28
N ALA A 77 4.57 3.54 -6.69
CA ALA A 77 5.60 3.80 -7.69
C ALA A 77 7.00 3.39 -7.21
N GLN A 78 7.28 3.52 -5.91
CA GLN A 78 8.54 3.12 -5.33
C GLN A 78 8.67 1.59 -5.18
N LEU A 79 7.57 0.89 -4.91
CA LEU A 79 7.55 -0.57 -4.76
C LEU A 79 7.47 -1.31 -6.10
N GLY A 80 6.75 -0.76 -7.08
CA GLY A 80 6.54 -1.39 -8.39
C GLY A 80 5.68 -2.66 -8.32
N MET A 81 5.50 -3.34 -9.46
CA MET A 81 4.85 -4.65 -9.51
C MET A 81 5.89 -5.78 -9.44
N PRO A 82 5.51 -6.99 -8.96
CA PRO A 82 6.44 -8.10 -8.85
C PRO A 82 6.92 -8.59 -10.22
N ASP A 83 6.15 -8.29 -11.27
CA ASP A 83 6.42 -8.62 -12.67
C ASP A 83 7.22 -7.53 -13.40
N GLY A 84 7.58 -6.43 -12.72
CA GLY A 84 8.30 -5.29 -13.32
C GLY A 84 7.45 -4.38 -14.20
N GLU A 85 6.14 -4.64 -14.32
CA GLU A 85 5.23 -3.71 -14.97
C GLU A 85 5.14 -2.41 -14.17
N VAL A 86 5.49 -1.31 -14.82
CA VAL A 86 5.19 0.02 -14.35
C VAL A 86 3.67 0.19 -14.40
N ASN A 87 3.03 0.39 -13.23
CA ASN A 87 1.67 0.91 -13.20
C ASN A 87 1.72 2.37 -13.65
N ASP A 88 2.00 2.60 -14.94
CA ASP A 88 1.68 3.86 -15.59
C ASP A 88 0.14 3.95 -15.58
N GLU A 89 -0.35 4.95 -14.86
CA GLU A 89 -1.77 5.31 -14.78
C GLU A 89 -2.38 5.56 -16.17
#